data_AF-A0A8J6WUP0-F1
#
_entry.id   AF-A0A8J6WUP0-F1
#
_cell.length_a   1.000
_cell.length_b   1.000
_cell.length_c   1.000
_cell.angle_alpha   90.00
_cell.angle_beta   90.00
_cell.angle_gamma   90.00
#
_symmetry.space_group_name_H-M   'P 1'
#
loop_
_entity.id
_entity.type
_entity.pdbx_description
1 polymer ?
#
loop_
_entity_poly.entity_id
_entity_poly.type
_entity_poly.pdbx_seq_one_letter_code
_entity_poly.pdbx_strand_id
1 'polypeptide(L)'
;MVNAEFREKLQQLNQKLKQANIRVRVVLKGNSLYARATLPPKPNSKNSQPHQQDVTLQLKGNSEGLRRAEAIAKKIGAAIEWKEFLWADYGQPITKEVPPKTVAEWTAIFKANYFECRERTPTTEDSFKTGYEYYWRRLPQDQDLTKKLLERAIKATKPDTFTRFKICSVYKALGESAGIDMSFINKGLRGNYSPRRSKHRVLPNDVDIVKEFWKIPNLNWRWVYGMLATYGLRPHEVFRSDISELEQGGIILKVQAPTKTGYREVRPLHPEWIEQFNLREKRLPQVTGKCNRDFGKRVTRAFEDYKIPFPAYNLRHCYAVRCIQFNISVSLAARWMGHSVSIHTQTYQAWLSKAMEQEMFDRAINSANRPQPPKLEAIDLAA
;
A
#
# COMPACT_ATOMS: atom_id res chain seq x y z
N MET A 1 19.10 31.14 29.71
CA MET A 1 19.22 32.56 30.12
C MET A 1 19.46 33.40 28.88
N VAL A 2 18.67 34.45 28.64
CA VAL A 2 18.87 35.35 27.49
C VAL A 2 20.16 36.14 27.73
N ASN A 3 21.12 36.05 26.80
CA ASN A 3 22.44 36.68 26.89
C ASN A 3 22.30 38.21 27.12
N ALA A 4 23.12 38.80 28.00
CA ALA A 4 23.10 40.23 28.33
C ALA A 4 23.31 41.09 27.07
N GLU A 5 24.19 40.64 26.18
CA GLU A 5 24.48 41.24 24.87
C GLU A 5 23.23 41.34 23.97
N PHE A 6 22.34 40.33 24.02
CA PHE A 6 21.11 40.34 23.24
C PHE A 6 20.13 41.41 23.73
N ARG A 7 20.03 41.60 25.05
CA ARG A 7 19.14 42.61 25.65
C ARG A 7 19.59 44.02 25.28
N GLU A 8 20.89 44.27 25.24
CA GLU A 8 21.45 45.54 24.80
C GLU A 8 21.12 45.81 23.32
N LYS A 9 21.32 44.82 22.43
CA LYS A 9 20.96 44.93 21.01
C LYS A 9 19.45 45.18 20.80
N LEU A 10 18.59 44.54 21.60
CA LEU A 10 17.14 44.79 21.56
C LEU A 10 16.78 46.20 22.05
N GLN A 11 17.48 46.74 23.05
CA GLN A 11 17.30 48.11 23.52
C GLN A 11 17.73 49.13 22.45
N GLN A 12 18.90 48.93 21.84
CA GLN A 12 19.39 49.76 20.74
C GLN A 12 18.41 49.77 19.55
N LEU A 13 17.87 48.61 19.18
CA LEU A 13 16.84 48.51 18.13
C LEU A 13 15.59 49.34 18.48
N ASN A 14 15.08 49.22 19.71
CA ASN A 14 13.92 49.99 20.14
C ASN A 14 14.19 51.49 20.23
N GLN A 15 15.41 51.90 20.59
CA GLN A 15 15.82 53.31 20.52
C GLN A 15 15.83 53.82 19.07
N LYS A 16 16.35 53.04 18.12
CA LYS A 16 16.32 53.39 16.68
C LYS A 16 14.90 53.56 16.17
N LEU A 17 13.99 52.63 16.49
CA LEU A 17 12.57 52.74 16.10
C LEU A 17 11.91 53.98 16.71
N LYS A 18 12.22 54.30 17.97
CA LYS A 18 11.73 55.52 18.63
C LYS A 18 12.25 56.80 17.98
N GLN A 19 13.55 56.85 17.64
CA GLN A 19 14.17 57.98 16.94
C GLN A 19 13.57 58.20 15.54
N ALA A 20 13.17 57.12 14.87
CA ALA A 20 12.48 57.16 13.58
C ALA A 20 10.98 57.47 13.69
N ASN A 21 10.45 57.82 14.88
CA ASN A 21 9.03 58.06 15.15
C ASN A 21 8.10 56.87 14.81
N ILE A 22 8.63 55.65 14.80
CA ILE A 22 7.86 54.45 14.52
C ILE A 22 7.17 53.99 15.80
N ARG A 23 5.84 53.98 15.81
CA ARG A 23 5.00 53.63 16.97
C ARG A 23 4.92 52.12 17.26
N VAL A 24 6.03 51.40 17.09
CA VAL A 24 6.15 49.96 17.28
C VAL A 24 7.38 49.64 18.13
N ARG A 25 7.23 48.78 19.14
CA ARG A 25 8.31 48.30 20.00
C ARG A 25 8.50 46.80 19.83
N VAL A 26 9.72 46.34 19.62
CA VAL A 26 10.04 44.90 19.61
C VAL A 26 10.25 44.41 21.05
N VAL A 27 9.57 43.33 21.43
CA VAL A 27 9.68 42.71 22.77
C VAL A 27 9.99 41.22 22.63
N LEU A 28 10.78 40.70 23.56
CA LEU A 28 11.06 39.27 23.68
C LEU A 28 10.11 38.66 24.73
N LYS A 29 9.33 37.64 24.36
CA LYS A 29 8.59 36.81 25.32
C LYS A 29 8.99 35.35 25.16
N GLY A 30 9.51 34.76 26.23
CA GLY A 30 10.14 33.44 26.14
C GLY A 30 11.31 33.46 25.16
N ASN A 31 11.24 32.64 24.12
CA ASN A 31 12.25 32.57 23.06
C ASN A 31 11.82 33.26 21.74
N SER A 32 10.71 34.00 21.74
CA SER A 32 10.12 34.57 20.52
C SER A 32 9.98 36.08 20.58
N LEU A 33 10.18 36.72 19.42
CA LEU A 33 10.06 38.16 19.25
C LEU A 33 8.64 38.55 18.84
N TYR A 34 8.17 39.66 19.38
CA TYR A 34 6.85 40.24 19.16
C TYR A 34 7.00 41.73 18.85
N ALA A 35 6.10 42.27 18.02
CA ALA A 35 5.90 43.70 17.86
C ALA A 35 4.73 44.16 18.73
N ARG A 36 5.00 45.12 19.61
CA ARG A 36 4.03 45.77 20.50
C ARG A 36 3.69 47.14 19.95
N ALA A 37 2.42 47.37 19.64
CA ALA A 37 1.91 48.65 19.15
C ALA A 37 0.45 48.84 19.55
N THR A 38 -0.07 50.06 19.44
CA THR A 38 -1.51 50.30 19.52
C THR A 38 -2.14 49.90 18.20
N LEU A 39 -2.94 48.83 18.22
CA LEU A 39 -3.49 48.19 17.02
C LEU A 39 -5.02 48.15 17.11
N PRO A 40 -5.72 48.10 15.96
CA PRO A 40 -7.16 47.85 15.94
C PRO A 40 -7.50 46.54 16.67
N PRO A 41 -8.70 46.43 17.28
CA PRO A 41 -9.10 45.21 17.95
C PRO A 41 -9.08 44.01 16.99
N LYS A 42 -8.71 42.84 17.51
CA LYS A 42 -8.76 41.60 16.71
C LYS A 42 -10.20 41.33 16.25
N PRO A 43 -10.41 40.68 15.09
CA PRO A 43 -11.75 40.39 14.54
C PRO A 43 -12.74 39.72 15.51
N ASN A 44 -12.25 39.00 16.53
CA ASN A 44 -13.07 38.30 17.54
C ASN A 44 -12.90 38.87 18.96
N SER A 45 -12.43 40.11 19.11
CA SER A 45 -12.22 40.73 20.43
C SER A 45 -13.49 41.40 20.95
N LYS A 46 -13.67 41.42 22.29
CA LYS A 46 -14.74 42.18 22.96
C LYS A 46 -14.45 43.69 23.02
N ASN A 47 -13.23 44.11 22.71
CA ASN A 47 -12.83 45.52 22.72
C ASN A 47 -13.20 46.17 21.38
N SER A 48 -13.85 47.33 21.42
CA SER A 48 -14.24 48.11 20.24
C SER A 48 -13.22 49.18 19.83
N GLN A 49 -12.29 49.53 20.72
CA GLN A 49 -11.30 50.59 20.50
C GLN A 49 -9.87 50.05 20.29
N PRO A 50 -9.03 50.76 19.51
CA PRO A 50 -7.61 50.43 19.40
C PRO A 50 -6.92 50.45 20.76
N HIS A 51 -6.13 49.42 21.05
CA HIS A 51 -5.39 49.29 22.30
C HIS A 51 -4.04 48.63 22.06
N GLN A 52 -3.16 48.71 23.06
CA GLN A 52 -1.83 48.11 22.94
C GLN A 52 -1.93 46.59 22.87
N GLN A 53 -1.39 46.02 21.80
CA GLN A 53 -1.43 44.59 21.52
C GLN A 53 -0.07 44.11 21.01
N ASP A 54 0.18 42.81 21.17
CA ASP A 54 1.38 42.14 20.70
C ASP A 54 1.07 41.28 19.47
N VAL A 55 1.85 41.48 18.41
CA VAL A 55 1.84 40.68 17.18
C VAL A 55 3.07 39.79 17.21
N THR A 56 2.90 38.47 17.10
CA THR A 56 4.03 37.55 16.99
C THR A 56 4.75 37.79 15.67
N LEU A 57 6.08 37.98 15.72
CA LEU A 57 6.90 38.11 14.52
C LEU A 57 7.31 36.73 13.97
N GLN A 58 7.03 35.65 14.70
CA GLN A 58 7.49 34.28 14.40
C GLN A 58 9.02 34.17 14.27
N LEU A 59 9.76 35.09 14.90
CA LEU A 59 11.22 35.11 14.93
C LEU A 59 11.72 34.66 16.31
N LYS A 60 12.84 33.92 16.33
CA LYS A 60 13.53 33.55 17.57
C LYS A 60 14.31 34.75 18.13
N GLY A 61 14.53 34.77 19.44
CA GLY A 61 15.35 35.76 20.13
C GLY A 61 16.85 35.61 19.87
N ASN A 62 17.30 35.76 18.62
CA ASN A 62 18.70 35.75 18.21
C ASN A 62 19.02 36.94 17.27
N SER A 63 20.30 37.16 16.95
CA SER A 63 20.76 38.34 16.20
C SER A 63 20.11 38.48 14.81
N GLU A 64 19.95 37.37 14.09
CA GLU A 64 19.25 37.35 12.79
C GLU A 64 17.76 37.66 12.94
N GLY A 65 17.14 37.15 14.02
CA GLY A 65 15.78 37.50 14.41
C GLY A 65 15.61 39.00 14.68
N LEU A 66 16.57 39.66 15.33
CA LEU A 66 16.51 41.11 15.56
C LEU A 66 16.58 41.92 14.26
N ARG A 67 17.47 41.55 13.35
CA ARG A 67 17.59 42.23 12.04
C ARG A 67 16.29 42.16 11.25
N ARG A 68 15.66 40.99 11.21
CA ARG A 68 14.36 40.81 10.53
C ARG A 68 13.22 41.48 11.29
N ALA A 69 13.25 41.47 12.62
CA ALA A 69 12.26 42.15 13.44
C ALA A 69 12.25 43.66 13.19
N GLU A 70 13.41 44.29 12.94
CA GLU A 70 13.48 45.70 12.56
C GLU A 70 12.70 45.99 11.26
N ALA A 71 12.93 45.21 10.21
CA ALA A 71 12.25 45.39 8.93
C ALA A 71 10.73 45.19 9.05
N ILE A 72 10.29 44.18 9.80
CA ILE A 72 8.86 43.92 10.02
C ILE A 72 8.23 45.02 10.89
N ALA A 73 8.94 45.50 11.93
CA ALA A 73 8.46 46.59 12.77
C ALA A 73 8.27 47.90 11.98
N LYS A 74 9.18 48.20 11.04
CA LYS A 74 9.03 49.34 10.11
C LYS A 74 7.79 49.20 9.21
N LYS A 75 7.55 48.00 8.67
CA LYS A 75 6.35 47.70 7.87
C LYS A 75 5.05 47.87 8.66
N ILE A 76 5.00 47.30 9.87
CA ILE A 76 3.84 47.46 10.77
C ILE A 76 3.64 48.94 11.11
N GLY A 77 4.72 49.67 11.38
CA GLY A 77 4.68 51.11 11.63
C GLY A 77 4.06 51.91 10.48
N ALA A 78 4.50 51.65 9.24
CA ALA A 78 3.94 52.28 8.05
C ALA A 78 2.45 51.94 7.86
N ALA A 79 2.06 50.67 8.05
CA ALA A 79 0.67 50.23 7.95
C ALA A 79 -0.24 50.88 9.02
N ILE A 80 0.29 51.12 10.23
CA ILE A 80 -0.43 51.87 11.28
C ILE A 80 -0.60 53.34 10.87
N GLU A 81 0.47 53.97 10.38
CA GLU A 81 0.46 55.38 9.97
C GLU A 81 -0.54 55.64 8.84
N TRP A 82 -0.60 54.73 7.85
CA TRP A 82 -1.54 54.79 6.74
C TRP A 82 -2.94 54.25 7.07
N LYS A 83 -3.17 53.77 8.30
CA LYS A 83 -4.44 53.13 8.73
C LYS A 83 -4.84 51.92 7.88
N GLU A 84 -3.88 51.24 7.27
CA GLU A 84 -4.07 50.06 6.42
C GLU A 84 -3.73 48.75 7.14
N PHE A 85 -3.50 48.80 8.45
CA PHE A 85 -3.13 47.60 9.20
C PHE A 85 -4.24 46.53 9.18
N LEU A 86 -3.95 45.39 8.58
CA LEU A 86 -4.80 44.20 8.59
C LEU A 86 -4.15 43.05 9.36
N TRP A 87 -4.91 42.43 10.27
CA TRP A 87 -4.42 41.28 11.06
C TRP A 87 -4.08 40.05 10.21
N ALA A 88 -4.60 39.93 8.99
CA ALA A 88 -4.30 38.81 8.09
C ALA A 88 -2.85 38.83 7.58
N ASP A 89 -2.27 40.02 7.42
CA ASP A 89 -0.93 40.21 6.84
C ASP A 89 0.19 39.93 7.83
N TYR A 90 -0.13 39.84 9.13
CA TYR A 90 0.84 39.73 10.21
C TYR A 90 0.40 38.68 11.24
N GLY A 91 1.22 37.63 11.42
CA GLY A 91 1.02 36.61 12.46
C GLY A 91 0.47 35.26 11.96
N GLN A 92 0.11 35.15 10.68
CA GLN A 92 -0.11 33.85 10.01
C GLN A 92 1.25 33.27 9.56
N PRO A 93 1.45 31.94 9.58
CA PRO A 93 2.65 31.34 8.99
C PRO A 93 2.74 31.77 7.53
N ILE A 94 3.87 32.37 7.14
CA ILE A 94 4.19 32.62 5.72
C ILE A 94 4.47 31.25 5.09
N THR A 95 3.42 30.50 4.76
CA THR A 95 3.51 29.52 3.69
C THR A 95 3.57 30.35 2.42
N LYS A 96 4.72 30.36 1.73
CA LYS A 96 4.75 30.77 0.32
C LYS A 96 3.62 30.00 -0.35
N GLU A 97 2.54 30.67 -0.74
CA GLU A 97 1.50 30.06 -1.54
C GLU A 97 2.12 29.79 -2.91
N VAL A 98 2.70 28.60 -3.04
CA VAL A 98 2.98 28.02 -4.34
C VAL A 98 1.62 27.91 -5.02
N PRO A 99 1.45 28.45 -6.24
CA PRO A 99 0.18 28.35 -6.94
C PRO A 99 -0.29 26.89 -6.93
N PRO A 100 -1.58 26.64 -6.66
CA PRO A 100 -2.10 25.28 -6.53
C PRO A 100 -1.80 24.53 -7.82
N LYS A 101 -1.02 23.45 -7.69
CA LYS A 101 -0.71 22.59 -8.81
C LYS A 101 -1.95 21.76 -9.17
N THR A 102 -2.12 21.55 -10.47
CA THR A 102 -3.16 20.71 -11.02
C THR A 102 -2.97 19.25 -10.61
N VAL A 103 -4.02 18.43 -10.76
CA VAL A 103 -3.92 16.98 -10.58
C VAL A 103 -2.86 16.37 -11.52
N ALA A 104 -2.79 16.83 -12.77
CA ALA A 104 -1.79 16.35 -13.74
C ALA A 104 -0.36 16.58 -13.22
N GLU A 105 -0.07 17.78 -12.72
CA GLU A 105 1.25 18.10 -12.16
C GLU A 105 1.58 17.25 -10.93
N TRP A 106 0.66 17.11 -9.98
CA TRP A 106 0.91 16.32 -8.78
C TRP A 106 1.10 14.83 -9.08
N THR A 107 0.34 14.28 -10.03
CA THR A 107 0.54 12.88 -10.43
C THR A 107 1.87 12.67 -11.14
N ALA A 108 2.34 13.66 -11.92
CA ALA A 108 3.67 13.63 -12.54
C ALA A 108 4.79 13.71 -11.50
N ILE A 109 4.68 14.62 -10.52
CA ILE A 109 5.63 14.73 -9.39
C ILE A 109 5.67 13.42 -8.60
N PHE A 110 4.50 12.88 -8.24
CA PHE A 110 4.42 11.61 -7.53
C PHE A 110 5.07 10.47 -8.33
N LYS A 111 4.83 10.41 -9.63
CA LYS A 111 5.43 9.41 -10.52
C LYS A 111 6.96 9.54 -10.57
N ALA A 112 7.48 10.75 -10.67
CA ALA A 112 8.92 11.00 -10.63
C ALA A 112 9.52 10.46 -9.32
N ASN A 113 9.01 10.93 -8.17
CA ASN A 113 9.46 10.51 -6.84
C ASN A 113 9.35 8.98 -6.64
N TYR A 114 8.28 8.36 -7.13
CA TYR A 114 8.07 6.92 -7.02
C TYR A 114 9.20 6.10 -7.68
N PHE A 115 9.74 6.60 -8.80
CA PHE A 115 10.78 5.96 -9.59
C PHE A 115 12.19 6.51 -9.35
N GLU A 116 12.36 7.56 -8.54
CA GLU A 116 13.68 7.91 -7.99
C GLU A 116 14.15 6.84 -7.00
N CYS A 117 13.24 6.32 -6.17
CA CYS A 117 13.56 5.30 -5.18
C CYS A 117 13.38 3.86 -5.68
N ARG A 118 13.04 3.65 -6.95
CA ARG A 118 12.74 2.32 -7.51
C ARG A 118 13.22 2.19 -8.95
N GLU A 119 13.87 1.09 -9.24
CA GLU A 119 14.24 0.73 -10.61
C GLU A 119 13.01 0.65 -11.52
N ARG A 120 13.14 1.25 -12.70
CA ARG A 120 12.11 1.21 -13.76
C ARG A 120 12.26 -0.08 -14.56
N THR A 121 11.40 -1.05 -14.24
CA THR A 121 11.28 -2.31 -14.96
C THR A 121 9.85 -2.47 -15.47
N PRO A 122 9.59 -3.32 -16.48
CA PRO A 122 8.22 -3.56 -16.96
C PRO A 122 7.24 -3.98 -15.84
N THR A 123 7.74 -4.65 -14.81
CA THR A 123 6.93 -5.09 -13.66
C THR A 123 6.62 -3.93 -12.70
N THR A 124 7.60 -3.07 -12.41
CA THR A 124 7.40 -1.92 -11.51
C THR A 124 6.52 -0.86 -12.18
N GLU A 125 6.66 -0.68 -13.50
CA GLU A 125 5.77 0.16 -14.30
C GLU A 125 4.33 -0.35 -14.31
N ASP A 126 4.12 -1.66 -14.53
CA ASP A 126 2.76 -2.20 -14.51
C ASP A 126 2.12 -2.09 -13.12
N SER A 127 2.92 -2.30 -12.08
CA SER A 127 2.48 -2.13 -10.69
C SER A 127 2.08 -0.70 -10.39
N PHE A 128 2.84 0.29 -10.88
CA PHE A 128 2.51 1.70 -10.74
C PHE A 128 1.23 2.07 -11.51
N LYS A 129 1.14 1.64 -12.77
CA LYS A 129 0.00 1.89 -13.66
C LYS A 129 -1.30 1.34 -13.08
N THR A 130 -1.28 0.10 -12.60
CA THR A 130 -2.47 -0.56 -12.00
C THR A 130 -2.75 -0.11 -10.59
N GLY A 131 -1.71 0.21 -9.83
CA GLY A 131 -1.80 0.55 -8.41
C GLY A 131 -2.26 1.98 -8.17
N TYR A 132 -1.88 2.91 -9.07
CA TYR A 132 -2.05 4.36 -8.91
C TYR A 132 -2.68 5.02 -10.14
N GLU A 133 -2.02 5.01 -11.31
CA GLU A 133 -2.48 5.79 -12.49
C GLU A 133 -3.92 5.44 -12.89
N TYR A 134 -4.29 4.16 -12.86
CA TYR A 134 -5.64 3.70 -13.16
C TYR A 134 -6.71 4.40 -12.32
N TYR A 135 -6.41 4.72 -11.05
CA TYR A 135 -7.35 5.39 -10.15
C TYR A 135 -7.29 6.91 -10.26
N TRP A 136 -6.12 7.49 -10.58
CA TRP A 136 -5.98 8.93 -10.78
C TRP A 136 -6.64 9.42 -12.06
N ARG A 137 -6.74 8.59 -13.11
CA ARG A 137 -7.49 8.91 -14.35
C ARG A 137 -8.96 9.28 -14.11
N ARG A 138 -9.50 8.98 -12.92
CA ARG A 138 -10.86 9.33 -12.52
C ARG A 138 -10.98 10.75 -11.95
N LEU A 139 -9.86 11.41 -11.67
CA LEU A 139 -9.81 12.82 -11.26
C LEU A 139 -9.72 13.71 -12.51
N PRO A 140 -10.34 14.91 -12.50
CA PRO A 140 -10.12 15.91 -13.53
C PRO A 140 -8.65 16.36 -13.49
N GLN A 141 -7.92 16.18 -14.59
CA GLN A 141 -6.47 16.36 -14.63
C GLN A 141 -6.06 17.84 -14.69
N ASP A 142 -6.94 18.68 -15.20
CA ASP A 142 -6.84 20.12 -15.43
C ASP A 142 -7.19 20.98 -14.21
N GLN A 143 -7.81 20.39 -13.18
CA GLN A 143 -8.21 21.10 -11.97
C GLN A 143 -7.15 21.03 -10.87
N ASP A 144 -7.16 22.04 -10.01
CA ASP A 144 -6.34 22.08 -8.79
C ASP A 144 -6.63 20.88 -7.88
N LEU A 145 -5.57 20.25 -7.40
CA LEU A 145 -5.70 19.18 -6.43
C LEU A 145 -6.09 19.77 -5.06
N THR A 146 -7.36 19.65 -4.69
CA THR A 146 -7.87 20.16 -3.41
C THR A 146 -8.53 19.07 -2.58
N LYS A 147 -8.62 19.30 -1.25
CA LYS A 147 -9.36 18.44 -0.32
C LYS A 147 -10.80 18.19 -0.79
N LYS A 148 -11.51 19.25 -1.20
CA LYS A 148 -12.89 19.19 -1.70
C LYS A 148 -13.00 18.32 -2.95
N LEU A 149 -12.07 18.43 -3.89
CA LEU A 149 -12.04 17.61 -5.09
C LEU A 149 -11.91 16.12 -4.75
N LEU A 150 -10.94 15.78 -3.89
CA LEU A 150 -10.69 14.39 -3.47
C LEU A 150 -11.89 13.81 -2.72
N GLU A 151 -12.49 14.56 -1.81
CA GLU A 151 -13.66 14.12 -1.05
C GLU A 151 -14.86 13.84 -1.95
N ARG A 152 -15.14 14.73 -2.91
CA ARG A 152 -16.21 14.54 -3.92
C ARG A 152 -15.96 13.31 -4.78
N ALA A 153 -14.75 13.16 -5.31
CA ALA A 153 -14.37 12.04 -6.17
C ALA A 153 -14.42 10.69 -5.43
N ILE A 154 -14.07 10.70 -4.14
CA ILE A 154 -14.35 9.57 -3.26
C ILE A 154 -15.88 9.39 -3.23
N LYS A 155 -16.67 10.26 -2.62
CA LYS A 155 -18.12 10.05 -2.40
C LYS A 155 -18.92 9.57 -3.64
N ALA A 156 -18.51 9.91 -4.86
CA ALA A 156 -19.07 9.40 -6.11
C ALA A 156 -19.00 7.87 -6.32
N THR A 157 -18.14 7.10 -5.64
CA THR A 157 -18.09 5.64 -5.81
C THR A 157 -19.00 4.87 -4.84
N LYS A 158 -19.35 3.62 -5.16
CA LYS A 158 -20.17 2.80 -4.26
C LYS A 158 -19.43 2.49 -2.93
N PRO A 159 -20.04 2.73 -1.76
CA PRO A 159 -19.49 2.36 -0.45
C PRO A 159 -19.16 0.85 -0.34
N ASP A 160 -18.28 0.49 0.59
CA ASP A 160 -17.91 -0.90 0.92
C ASP A 160 -17.36 -1.77 -0.23
N THR A 161 -16.89 -1.13 -1.31
CA THR A 161 -16.30 -1.82 -2.46
C THR A 161 -14.76 -1.82 -2.43
N PHE A 162 -14.15 -2.79 -3.11
CA PHE A 162 -12.69 -2.79 -3.34
C PHE A 162 -12.23 -1.50 -4.02
N THR A 163 -12.98 -1.02 -4.99
CA THR A 163 -12.69 0.22 -5.72
C THR A 163 -12.67 1.42 -4.78
N ARG A 164 -13.69 1.57 -3.92
CA ARG A 164 -13.75 2.59 -2.86
C ARG A 164 -12.51 2.52 -1.96
N PHE A 165 -12.21 1.34 -1.45
CA PHE A 165 -11.05 1.10 -0.59
C PHE A 165 -9.74 1.53 -1.26
N LYS A 166 -9.54 1.14 -2.52
CA LYS A 166 -8.33 1.46 -3.30
C LYS A 166 -8.23 2.95 -3.60
N ILE A 167 -9.32 3.60 -4.00
CA ILE A 167 -9.34 5.05 -4.25
C ILE A 167 -8.98 5.82 -2.99
N CYS A 168 -9.57 5.49 -1.84
CA CYS A 168 -9.21 6.14 -0.57
C CYS A 168 -7.71 6.03 -0.28
N SER A 169 -7.10 4.86 -0.48
CA SER A 169 -5.65 4.69 -0.27
C SER A 169 -4.80 5.48 -1.28
N VAL A 170 -5.17 5.46 -2.56
CA VAL A 170 -4.41 6.12 -3.64
C VAL A 170 -4.53 7.64 -3.57
N TYR A 171 -5.71 8.17 -3.25
CA TYR A 171 -5.94 9.61 -3.12
C TYR A 171 -5.34 10.15 -1.83
N LYS A 172 -5.32 9.35 -0.76
CA LYS A 172 -4.57 9.70 0.46
C LYS A 172 -3.09 9.92 0.16
N ALA A 173 -2.44 8.98 -0.53
CA ALA A 173 -1.03 9.11 -0.89
C ALA A 173 -0.76 10.33 -1.80
N LEU A 174 -1.63 10.60 -2.78
CA LEU A 174 -1.50 11.77 -3.64
C LEU A 174 -1.68 13.08 -2.85
N GLY A 175 -2.71 13.16 -2.00
CA GLY A 175 -2.97 14.35 -1.19
C GLY A 175 -1.88 14.63 -0.14
N GLU A 176 -1.35 13.58 0.50
CA GLU A 176 -0.20 13.69 1.41
C GLU A 176 1.05 14.20 0.68
N SER A 177 1.31 13.73 -0.55
CA SER A 177 2.40 14.26 -1.37
C SER A 177 2.25 15.73 -1.75
N ALA A 178 0.99 16.21 -1.79
CA ALA A 178 0.63 17.59 -2.05
C ALA A 178 0.54 18.45 -0.77
N GLY A 179 0.83 17.89 0.41
CA GLY A 179 0.73 18.60 1.69
C GLY A 179 -0.72 18.87 2.14
N ILE A 180 -1.70 18.18 1.58
CA ILE A 180 -3.12 18.32 1.94
C ILE A 180 -3.40 17.50 3.20
N ASP A 181 -4.15 18.08 4.15
CA ASP A 181 -4.65 17.31 5.29
C ASP A 181 -5.69 16.25 4.84
N MET A 182 -5.27 14.99 4.91
CA MET A 182 -6.06 13.81 4.52
C MET A 182 -6.81 13.16 5.69
N SER A 183 -6.91 13.81 6.85
CA SER A 183 -7.62 13.33 8.04
C SER A 183 -9.09 12.94 7.79
N PHE A 184 -9.72 13.54 6.78
CA PHE A 184 -11.11 13.26 6.39
C PHE A 184 -11.30 11.86 5.78
N ILE A 185 -10.25 11.20 5.28
CA ILE A 185 -10.31 9.80 4.81
C ILE A 185 -10.26 8.88 6.04
N ASN A 186 -11.39 8.80 6.74
CA ASN A 186 -11.57 7.96 7.91
C ASN A 186 -12.23 6.61 7.56
N LYS A 187 -12.42 5.75 8.57
CA LYS A 187 -13.04 4.42 8.40
C LYS A 187 -14.45 4.49 7.80
N GLY A 188 -15.24 5.49 8.18
CA GLY A 188 -16.58 5.71 7.66
C GLY A 188 -16.58 6.00 6.16
N LEU A 189 -15.68 6.88 5.70
CA LEU A 189 -15.57 7.20 4.28
C LEU A 189 -14.97 6.05 3.46
N ARG A 190 -13.99 5.32 4.01
CA ARG A 190 -13.36 4.17 3.35
C ARG A 190 -14.29 2.96 3.23
N GLY A 191 -15.22 2.81 4.17
CA GLY A 191 -16.11 1.65 4.27
C GLY A 191 -15.44 0.39 4.84
N ASN A 192 -16.21 -0.68 4.90
CA ASN A 192 -15.91 -1.97 5.54
C ASN A 192 -15.50 -3.06 4.54
N TYR A 193 -14.98 -2.69 3.37
CA TYR A 193 -14.44 -3.66 2.42
C TYR A 193 -13.35 -4.51 3.09
N SER A 194 -13.52 -5.83 3.06
CA SER A 194 -12.52 -6.78 3.54
C SER A 194 -12.26 -7.82 2.46
N PRO A 195 -11.00 -8.02 2.04
CA PRO A 195 -10.62 -9.11 1.14
C PRO A 195 -11.05 -10.50 1.65
N ARG A 196 -11.25 -10.64 2.97
CA ARG A 196 -11.61 -11.90 3.64
C ARG A 196 -13.03 -12.37 3.36
N ARG A 197 -13.91 -11.50 2.84
CA ARG A 197 -15.31 -11.86 2.47
C ARG A 197 -15.40 -12.43 1.05
N SER A 198 -14.31 -12.91 0.45
CA SER A 198 -14.36 -13.43 -0.91
C SER A 198 -15.31 -14.62 -0.99
N LYS A 199 -16.19 -14.62 -2.01
CA LYS A 199 -17.19 -15.66 -2.25
C LYS A 199 -16.56 -17.06 -2.17
N HIS A 200 -17.27 -18.01 -1.54
CA HIS A 200 -16.93 -19.43 -1.59
C HIS A 200 -16.76 -19.82 -3.07
N ARG A 201 -15.56 -20.24 -3.46
CA ARG A 201 -15.29 -20.70 -4.83
C ARG A 201 -15.51 -22.20 -4.84
N VAL A 202 -16.25 -22.68 -5.83
CA VAL A 202 -16.34 -24.12 -6.10
C VAL A 202 -15.06 -24.52 -6.84
N LEU A 203 -14.35 -25.52 -6.31
CA LEU A 203 -13.19 -26.10 -6.96
C LEU A 203 -13.55 -27.33 -7.78
N PRO A 204 -12.80 -27.61 -8.86
CA PRO A 204 -12.77 -28.95 -9.44
C PRO A 204 -12.08 -29.93 -8.49
N ASN A 205 -12.56 -31.18 -8.49
CA ASN A 205 -11.83 -32.29 -7.87
C ASN A 205 -10.73 -32.81 -8.82
N ASP A 206 -9.92 -33.76 -8.36
CA ASP A 206 -8.78 -34.28 -9.12
C ASP A 206 -9.21 -35.03 -10.40
N VAL A 207 -10.36 -35.70 -10.37
CA VAL A 207 -10.93 -36.38 -11.54
C VAL A 207 -11.31 -35.37 -12.62
N ASP A 208 -11.97 -34.27 -12.24
CA ASP A 208 -12.32 -33.19 -13.16
C ASP A 208 -11.06 -32.56 -13.76
N ILE A 209 -10.02 -32.34 -12.94
CA ILE A 209 -8.75 -31.78 -13.39
C ILE A 209 -8.11 -32.66 -14.47
N VAL A 210 -8.09 -33.98 -14.28
CA VAL A 210 -7.54 -34.94 -15.26
C VAL A 210 -8.43 -34.99 -16.51
N LYS A 211 -9.76 -34.99 -16.37
CA LYS A 211 -10.68 -34.97 -17.52
C LYS A 211 -10.47 -33.73 -18.40
N GLU A 212 -10.37 -32.56 -17.79
CA GLU A 212 -10.15 -31.30 -18.52
C GLU A 212 -8.76 -31.23 -19.16
N PHE A 213 -7.73 -31.82 -18.55
CA PHE A 213 -6.39 -31.92 -19.14
C PHE A 213 -6.42 -32.59 -20.52
N TRP A 214 -7.10 -33.73 -20.63
CA TRP A 214 -7.16 -34.50 -21.87
C TRP A 214 -7.99 -33.85 -22.97
N LYS A 215 -8.88 -32.89 -22.63
CA LYS A 215 -9.67 -32.13 -23.61
C LYS A 215 -8.85 -31.08 -24.36
N ILE A 216 -7.72 -30.61 -23.83
CA ILE A 216 -6.93 -29.53 -24.47
C ILE A 216 -6.16 -30.12 -25.66
N PRO A 217 -6.49 -29.82 -26.93
CA PRO A 217 -5.83 -30.47 -28.07
C PRO A 217 -4.40 -29.99 -28.29
N ASN A 218 -4.11 -28.72 -27.98
CA ASN A 218 -2.79 -28.14 -28.17
C ASN A 218 -1.83 -28.63 -27.08
N LEU A 219 -0.81 -29.40 -27.48
CA LEU A 219 0.14 -30.02 -26.56
C LEU A 219 0.92 -29.02 -25.70
N ASN A 220 1.21 -27.82 -26.23
CA ASN A 220 1.94 -26.79 -25.48
C ASN A 220 1.08 -26.19 -24.37
N TRP A 221 -0.20 -25.92 -24.66
CA TRP A 221 -1.14 -25.45 -23.65
C TRP A 221 -1.56 -26.54 -22.67
N ARG A 222 -1.64 -27.80 -23.14
CA ARG A 222 -1.87 -28.97 -22.29
C ARG A 222 -0.73 -29.15 -21.29
N TRP A 223 0.53 -29.04 -21.73
CA TRP A 223 1.69 -29.07 -20.84
C TRP A 223 1.63 -27.94 -19.80
N VAL A 224 1.31 -26.71 -20.23
CA VAL A 224 1.12 -25.59 -19.29
C VAL A 224 0.06 -25.92 -18.24
N TYR A 225 -1.10 -26.44 -18.64
CA TYR A 225 -2.14 -26.85 -17.70
C TYR A 225 -1.61 -27.90 -16.70
N GLY A 226 -0.94 -28.94 -17.19
CA GLY A 226 -0.38 -30.01 -16.36
C GLY A 226 0.60 -29.47 -15.32
N MET A 227 1.51 -28.58 -15.72
CA MET A 227 2.44 -27.92 -14.78
C MET A 227 1.71 -27.11 -13.69
N LEU A 228 0.65 -26.38 -14.04
CA LEU A 228 -0.14 -25.63 -13.06
C LEU A 228 -0.86 -26.56 -12.08
N ALA A 229 -1.41 -27.68 -12.58
CA ALA A 229 -2.15 -28.65 -11.78
C ALA A 229 -1.25 -29.44 -10.82
N THR A 230 -0.08 -29.88 -11.30
CA THR A 230 0.89 -30.71 -10.56
C THR A 230 1.65 -29.93 -9.50
N TYR A 231 2.08 -28.71 -9.81
CA TYR A 231 2.95 -27.90 -8.93
C TYR A 231 2.25 -26.68 -8.32
N GLY A 232 0.96 -26.47 -8.56
CA GLY A 232 0.22 -25.36 -7.96
C GLY A 232 0.78 -23.98 -8.30
N LEU A 233 1.35 -23.81 -9.49
CA LEU A 233 2.00 -22.57 -9.91
C LEU A 233 1.00 -21.43 -10.10
N ARG A 234 1.44 -20.18 -9.94
CA ARG A 234 0.68 -19.05 -10.50
C ARG A 234 0.76 -19.14 -12.02
N PRO A 235 -0.30 -18.77 -12.75
CA PRO A 235 -0.35 -18.93 -14.21
C PRO A 235 0.88 -18.41 -14.97
N HIS A 236 1.47 -17.29 -14.56
CA HIS A 236 2.63 -16.71 -15.25
C HIS A 236 3.98 -17.35 -14.87
N GLU A 237 4.06 -18.13 -13.80
CA GLU A 237 5.32 -18.72 -13.31
C GLU A 237 5.78 -19.88 -14.20
N VAL A 238 4.86 -20.56 -14.86
CA VAL A 238 5.15 -21.69 -15.78
C VAL A 238 6.13 -21.32 -16.89
N PHE A 239 6.07 -20.08 -17.41
CA PHE A 239 6.95 -19.59 -18.49
C PHE A 239 8.39 -19.34 -18.03
N ARG A 240 8.64 -19.32 -16.72
CA ARG A 240 9.96 -19.07 -16.11
C ARG A 240 10.37 -20.17 -15.14
N SER A 241 9.73 -21.33 -15.23
CA SER A 241 10.08 -22.49 -14.41
C SER A 241 11.26 -23.22 -15.04
N ASP A 242 12.21 -23.61 -14.20
CA ASP A 242 13.34 -24.45 -14.54
C ASP A 242 12.96 -25.91 -14.26
N ILE A 243 13.01 -26.73 -15.31
CA ILE A 243 12.62 -28.13 -15.28
C ILE A 243 13.82 -29.07 -15.40
N SER A 244 15.06 -28.56 -15.31
CA SER A 244 16.26 -29.37 -15.52
C SER A 244 16.29 -30.63 -14.63
N GLU A 245 15.74 -30.53 -13.41
CA GLU A 245 15.63 -31.67 -12.50
C GLU A 245 14.58 -32.70 -12.95
N LEU A 246 13.47 -32.28 -13.56
CA LEU A 246 12.49 -33.18 -14.16
C LEU A 246 13.07 -33.86 -15.40
N GLU A 247 13.89 -33.19 -16.18
CA GLU A 247 14.57 -33.80 -17.34
C GLU A 247 15.56 -34.90 -16.91
N GLN A 248 16.10 -34.81 -15.69
CA GLN A 248 17.06 -35.75 -15.10
C GLN A 248 16.43 -36.90 -14.30
N GLY A 249 15.11 -37.07 -14.32
CA GLY A 249 14.43 -38.12 -13.56
C GLY A 249 13.91 -37.68 -12.18
N GLY A 250 14.30 -36.50 -11.69
CA GLY A 250 13.82 -35.92 -10.45
C GLY A 250 12.36 -35.43 -10.51
N ILE A 251 11.89 -34.87 -9.39
CA ILE A 251 10.48 -34.45 -9.24
C ILE A 251 10.33 -32.99 -8.79
N ILE A 252 11.40 -32.32 -8.35
CA ILE A 252 11.31 -30.96 -7.81
C ILE A 252 11.33 -29.94 -8.94
N LEU A 253 10.40 -28.99 -8.89
CA LEU A 253 10.36 -27.87 -9.82
C LEU A 253 10.96 -26.62 -9.19
N LYS A 254 11.85 -25.95 -9.91
CA LYS A 254 12.48 -24.69 -9.49
C LYS A 254 11.77 -23.51 -10.14
N VAL A 255 11.17 -22.65 -9.32
CA VAL A 255 10.54 -21.41 -9.79
C VAL A 255 11.53 -20.27 -9.56
N GLN A 256 11.99 -19.64 -10.65
CA GLN A 256 13.05 -18.64 -10.61
C GLN A 256 12.62 -17.32 -9.93
N ALA A 257 13.64 -16.57 -9.48
CA ALA A 257 13.54 -15.32 -8.73
C ALA A 257 12.75 -14.14 -9.37
N PRO A 258 12.63 -13.95 -10.70
CA PRO A 258 11.86 -12.82 -11.25
C PRO A 258 10.33 -12.98 -11.16
N THR A 259 9.86 -13.96 -10.38
CA THR A 259 8.48 -14.08 -9.95
C THR A 259 8.29 -13.28 -8.66
N LYS A 260 7.07 -12.79 -8.39
CA LYS A 260 6.74 -11.87 -7.26
C LYS A 260 7.22 -12.32 -5.86
N THR A 261 7.75 -13.53 -5.72
CA THR A 261 7.97 -14.26 -4.46
C THR A 261 9.37 -14.84 -4.29
N GLY A 262 10.31 -14.56 -5.20
CA GLY A 262 11.68 -15.08 -5.12
C GLY A 262 11.84 -16.54 -5.55
N TYR A 263 13.08 -17.05 -5.50
CA TYR A 263 13.40 -18.44 -5.80
C TYR A 263 12.71 -19.39 -4.83
N ARG A 264 12.14 -20.47 -5.35
CA ARG A 264 11.60 -21.54 -4.51
C ARG A 264 11.56 -22.87 -5.25
N GLU A 265 11.60 -23.92 -4.46
CA GLU A 265 11.42 -25.30 -4.90
C GLU A 265 10.02 -25.78 -4.54
N VAL A 266 9.38 -26.44 -5.50
CA VAL A 266 8.01 -26.93 -5.38
C VAL A 266 8.00 -28.42 -5.64
N ARG A 267 7.33 -29.17 -4.77
CA ARG A 267 7.18 -30.63 -4.89
C ARG A 267 5.77 -30.98 -5.38
N PRO A 268 5.61 -31.98 -6.25
CA PRO A 268 4.29 -32.47 -6.63
C PRO A 268 3.66 -33.20 -5.44
N LEU A 269 2.34 -33.18 -5.37
CA LEU A 269 1.59 -34.02 -4.41
C LEU A 269 1.06 -35.30 -5.06
N HIS A 270 0.94 -35.29 -6.39
CA HIS A 270 0.72 -36.46 -7.24
C HIS A 270 1.91 -36.58 -8.19
N PRO A 271 3.04 -37.18 -7.76
CA PRO A 271 4.22 -37.32 -8.61
C PRO A 271 3.94 -38.11 -9.90
N GLU A 272 2.94 -39.00 -9.90
CA GLU A 272 2.49 -39.78 -11.05
C GLU A 272 2.03 -38.87 -12.20
N TRP A 273 1.54 -37.66 -11.90
CA TRP A 273 1.14 -36.69 -12.91
C TRP A 273 2.31 -36.17 -13.74
N ILE A 274 3.56 -36.29 -13.26
CA ILE A 274 4.74 -35.95 -14.06
C ILE A 274 4.79 -36.83 -15.32
N GLU A 275 4.59 -38.13 -15.15
CA GLU A 275 4.60 -39.08 -16.27
C GLU A 275 3.27 -39.06 -17.02
N GLN A 276 2.13 -39.10 -16.33
CA GLN A 276 0.81 -39.13 -16.95
C GLN A 276 0.53 -37.89 -17.83
N PHE A 277 1.07 -36.72 -17.46
CA PHE A 277 0.92 -35.50 -18.24
C PHE A 277 2.11 -35.19 -19.15
N ASN A 278 3.10 -36.09 -19.23
CA ASN A 278 4.33 -35.92 -20.00
C ASN A 278 5.05 -34.59 -19.69
N LEU A 279 5.30 -34.31 -18.41
CA LEU A 279 5.84 -33.03 -17.94
C LEU A 279 7.37 -32.92 -18.04
N ARG A 280 8.08 -34.05 -18.23
CA ARG A 280 9.55 -34.06 -18.38
C ARG A 280 10.01 -33.38 -19.68
N GLU A 281 9.18 -33.39 -20.71
CA GLU A 281 9.46 -32.71 -21.98
C GLU A 281 8.92 -31.27 -21.95
N LYS A 282 9.79 -30.26 -21.88
CA LYS A 282 9.36 -28.86 -21.83
C LYS A 282 8.57 -28.46 -23.08
N ARG A 283 7.29 -28.11 -22.93
CA ARG A 283 6.45 -27.60 -24.02
C ARG A 283 5.79 -26.27 -23.66
N LEU A 284 6.32 -25.17 -24.19
CA LEU A 284 5.74 -23.83 -23.99
C LEU A 284 5.07 -23.32 -25.27
N PRO A 285 3.89 -22.69 -25.17
CA PRO A 285 3.27 -22.04 -26.32
C PRO A 285 4.08 -20.80 -26.72
N GLN A 286 4.16 -20.52 -28.02
CA GLN A 286 4.82 -19.32 -28.55
C GLN A 286 3.95 -18.09 -28.23
N VAL A 287 4.23 -17.43 -27.12
CA VAL A 287 3.49 -16.25 -26.66
C VAL A 287 4.42 -15.13 -26.26
N THR A 288 4.01 -13.90 -26.57
CA THR A 288 4.72 -12.68 -26.18
C THR A 288 4.05 -12.00 -24.98
N GLY A 289 4.86 -11.40 -24.11
CA GLY A 289 4.40 -10.65 -22.94
C GLY A 289 5.53 -9.81 -22.34
N LYS A 290 5.19 -8.60 -21.86
CA LYS A 290 6.19 -7.68 -21.27
C LYS A 290 6.28 -7.82 -19.76
N CYS A 291 5.19 -8.24 -19.11
CA CYS A 291 5.12 -8.39 -17.66
C CYS A 291 4.40 -9.67 -17.24
N ASN A 292 4.50 -10.03 -15.95
CA ASN A 292 3.84 -11.22 -15.38
C ASN A 292 2.32 -11.24 -15.61
N ARG A 293 1.68 -10.07 -15.65
CA ARG A 293 0.25 -9.97 -15.92
C ARG A 293 -0.11 -10.41 -17.33
N ASP A 294 0.72 -10.09 -18.33
CA ASP A 294 0.46 -10.43 -19.73
C ASP A 294 0.50 -11.95 -19.91
N PHE A 295 1.54 -12.61 -19.41
CA PHE A 295 1.63 -14.08 -19.41
C PHE A 295 0.47 -14.74 -18.67
N GLY A 296 0.08 -14.22 -17.50
CA GLY A 296 -1.09 -14.72 -16.77
C GLY A 296 -2.40 -14.56 -17.56
N LYS A 297 -2.58 -13.45 -18.30
CA LYS A 297 -3.72 -13.25 -19.20
C LYS A 297 -3.71 -14.23 -20.37
N ARG A 298 -2.55 -14.55 -20.95
CA ARG A 298 -2.46 -15.56 -22.01
C ARG A 298 -2.95 -16.93 -21.55
N VAL A 299 -2.57 -17.36 -20.34
CA VAL A 299 -3.09 -18.60 -19.74
C VAL A 299 -4.59 -18.51 -19.50
N THR A 300 -5.07 -17.39 -18.94
CA THR A 300 -6.50 -17.19 -18.70
C THR A 300 -7.28 -17.31 -20.01
N ARG A 301 -6.78 -16.68 -21.08
CA ARG A 301 -7.39 -16.73 -22.40
C ARG A 301 -7.38 -18.14 -22.98
N ALA A 302 -6.29 -18.89 -22.83
CA ALA A 302 -6.24 -20.28 -23.25
C ALA A 302 -7.30 -21.13 -22.53
N PHE A 303 -7.49 -20.96 -21.22
CA PHE A 303 -8.55 -21.66 -20.47
C PHE A 303 -9.95 -21.32 -21.00
N GLU A 304 -10.20 -20.05 -21.36
CA GLU A 304 -11.45 -19.62 -21.99
C GLU A 304 -11.62 -20.26 -23.38
N ASP A 305 -10.59 -20.23 -24.22
CA ASP A 305 -10.61 -20.75 -25.59
C ASP A 305 -10.87 -22.27 -25.62
N TYR A 306 -10.30 -23.02 -24.67
CA TYR A 306 -10.56 -24.46 -24.49
C TYR A 306 -11.80 -24.77 -23.65
N LYS A 307 -12.58 -23.75 -23.26
CA LYS A 307 -13.84 -23.90 -22.50
C LYS A 307 -13.68 -24.66 -21.18
N ILE A 308 -12.56 -24.49 -20.51
CA ILE A 308 -12.32 -25.10 -19.19
C ILE A 308 -13.30 -24.46 -18.19
N PRO A 309 -14.06 -25.26 -17.41
CA PRO A 309 -15.19 -24.75 -16.62
C PRO A 309 -14.78 -23.98 -15.35
N PHE A 310 -13.47 -23.76 -15.15
CA PHE A 310 -12.94 -23.02 -14.00
C PHE A 310 -11.71 -22.18 -14.40
N PRO A 311 -11.42 -21.09 -13.67
CA PRO A 311 -10.23 -20.28 -13.91
C PRO A 311 -8.94 -21.05 -13.64
N ALA A 312 -7.87 -20.78 -14.40
CA ALA A 312 -6.55 -21.38 -14.20
C ALA A 312 -6.01 -21.26 -12.76
N TYR A 313 -6.35 -20.16 -12.07
CA TYR A 313 -5.94 -19.94 -10.69
C TYR A 313 -6.57 -20.94 -9.70
N ASN A 314 -7.69 -21.59 -10.07
CA ASN A 314 -8.29 -22.65 -9.25
C ASN A 314 -7.38 -23.87 -9.13
N LEU A 315 -6.57 -24.21 -10.15
CA LEU A 315 -5.62 -25.33 -10.05
C LEU A 315 -4.61 -25.14 -8.92
N ARG A 316 -4.11 -23.91 -8.77
CA ARG A 316 -3.26 -23.51 -7.64
C ARG A 316 -3.99 -23.63 -6.30
N HIS A 317 -5.27 -23.30 -6.28
CA HIS A 317 -6.07 -23.49 -5.07
C HIS A 317 -6.30 -24.97 -4.75
N CYS A 318 -6.54 -25.83 -5.75
CA CYS A 318 -6.62 -27.29 -5.57
C CYS A 318 -5.30 -27.85 -5.02
N TYR A 319 -4.15 -27.39 -5.51
CA TYR A 319 -2.85 -27.78 -4.93
C TYR A 319 -2.73 -27.40 -3.45
N ALA A 320 -3.22 -26.23 -3.03
CA ALA A 320 -3.24 -25.83 -1.62
C ALA A 320 -4.13 -26.75 -0.77
N VAL A 321 -5.29 -27.14 -1.30
CA VAL A 321 -6.17 -28.14 -0.66
C VAL A 321 -5.47 -29.48 -0.54
N ARG A 322 -4.77 -29.92 -1.59
CA ARG A 322 -3.96 -31.14 -1.50
C ARG A 322 -2.88 -31.03 -0.44
N CYS A 323 -2.21 -29.88 -0.27
CA CYS A 323 -1.25 -29.71 0.83
C CYS A 323 -1.90 -30.02 2.19
N ILE A 324 -3.15 -29.60 2.40
CA ILE A 324 -3.91 -29.93 3.61
C ILE A 324 -4.20 -31.44 3.67
N GLN A 325 -4.73 -32.02 2.60
CA GLN A 325 -5.08 -33.45 2.55
C GLN A 325 -3.89 -34.39 2.76
N PHE A 326 -2.71 -33.99 2.30
CA PHE A 326 -1.45 -34.71 2.47
C PHE A 326 -0.75 -34.38 3.81
N ASN A 327 -1.41 -33.64 4.70
CA ASN A 327 -0.89 -33.21 5.99
C ASN A 327 0.45 -32.45 5.92
N ILE A 328 0.65 -31.68 4.85
CA ILE A 328 1.83 -30.83 4.68
C ILE A 328 1.70 -29.65 5.64
N SER A 329 2.75 -29.39 6.42
CA SER A 329 2.73 -28.28 7.37
C SER A 329 2.47 -26.95 6.67
N VAL A 330 1.69 -26.07 7.31
CA VAL A 330 1.28 -24.77 6.73
C VAL A 330 2.50 -23.93 6.34
N SER A 331 3.58 -23.98 7.11
CA SER A 331 4.83 -23.29 6.81
C SER A 331 5.49 -23.82 5.53
N LEU A 332 5.53 -25.13 5.35
CA LEU A 332 6.10 -25.77 4.17
C LEU A 332 5.24 -25.52 2.93
N ALA A 333 3.92 -25.66 3.03
CA ALA A 333 2.98 -25.34 1.97
C ALA A 333 3.06 -23.86 1.56
N ALA A 334 3.13 -22.94 2.53
CA ALA A 334 3.33 -21.52 2.27
C ALA A 334 4.65 -21.26 1.52
N ARG A 335 5.74 -21.94 1.90
CA ARG A 335 7.04 -21.84 1.22
C ARG A 335 6.97 -22.34 -0.23
N TRP A 336 6.42 -23.53 -0.48
CA TRP A 336 6.27 -24.09 -1.84
C TRP A 336 5.38 -23.20 -2.74
N MET A 337 4.33 -22.62 -2.17
CA MET A 337 3.47 -21.71 -2.91
C MET A 337 4.06 -20.29 -3.04
N GLY A 338 5.09 -19.92 -2.28
CA GLY A 338 5.58 -18.54 -2.25
C GLY A 338 4.55 -17.59 -1.63
N HIS A 339 4.08 -17.91 -0.43
CA HIS A 339 3.23 -17.05 0.41
C HIS A 339 3.91 -16.86 1.77
N SER A 340 3.60 -15.75 2.46
CA SER A 340 3.80 -15.75 3.91
C SER A 340 2.81 -16.72 4.56
N VAL A 341 3.17 -17.27 5.72
CA VAL A 341 2.28 -18.13 6.50
C VAL A 341 0.93 -17.43 6.73
N SER A 342 0.95 -16.16 7.14
CA SER A 342 -0.28 -15.41 7.39
C SER A 342 -1.19 -15.26 6.17
N ILE A 343 -0.63 -15.04 4.97
CA ILE A 343 -1.39 -14.96 3.72
C ILE A 343 -1.94 -16.33 3.35
N HIS A 344 -1.13 -17.38 3.47
CA HIS A 344 -1.53 -18.75 3.18
C HIS A 344 -2.71 -19.17 4.07
N THR A 345 -2.56 -19.03 5.39
CA THR A 345 -3.59 -19.31 6.39
C THR A 345 -4.88 -18.56 6.09
N GLN A 346 -4.82 -17.23 5.88
CA GLN A 346 -6.01 -16.42 5.59
C GLN A 346 -6.73 -16.80 4.29
N THR A 347 -6.00 -17.34 3.31
CA THR A 347 -6.56 -17.67 1.99
C THR A 347 -7.17 -19.08 1.97
N TYR A 348 -6.53 -20.04 2.63
CA TYR A 348 -6.83 -21.47 2.45
C TYR A 348 -7.53 -22.12 3.64
N GLN A 349 -7.44 -21.56 4.86
CA GLN A 349 -8.21 -22.09 5.99
C GLN A 349 -9.72 -22.04 5.76
N ALA A 350 -10.20 -21.08 4.95
CA ALA A 350 -11.61 -20.99 4.61
C ALA A 350 -12.16 -22.23 3.89
N TRP A 351 -11.28 -23.12 3.40
CA TRP A 351 -11.63 -24.29 2.61
C TRP A 351 -11.47 -25.60 3.38
N LEU A 352 -11.11 -25.50 4.66
CA LEU A 352 -11.31 -26.58 5.63
C LEU A 352 -12.82 -26.71 5.84
N SER A 353 -13.44 -27.67 5.15
CA SER A 353 -14.80 -28.08 5.46
C SER A 353 -14.78 -28.98 6.69
N LYS A 354 -15.87 -29.03 7.45
CA LYS A 354 -16.01 -29.98 8.57
C LYS A 354 -15.74 -31.43 8.16
N ALA A 355 -16.12 -31.80 6.94
CA ALA A 355 -15.86 -33.14 6.40
C ALA A 355 -14.37 -33.41 6.19
N MET A 356 -13.62 -32.43 5.69
CA MET A 356 -12.17 -32.54 5.52
C MET A 356 -11.45 -32.56 6.88
N GLU A 357 -11.89 -31.72 7.83
CA GLU A 357 -11.38 -31.75 9.21
C GLU A 357 -11.60 -33.12 9.86
N GLN A 358 -12.79 -33.70 9.70
CA GLN A 358 -13.11 -35.04 10.20
C GLN A 358 -12.25 -36.12 9.53
N GLU A 359 -12.12 -36.10 8.20
CA GLU A 359 -11.29 -37.08 7.48
C GLU A 359 -9.81 -37.00 7.91
N MET A 360 -9.29 -35.79 8.10
CA MET A 360 -7.93 -35.59 8.60
C MET A 360 -7.78 -36.06 10.04
N PHE A 361 -8.79 -35.84 10.88
CA PHE A 361 -8.85 -36.38 12.25
C PHE A 361 -8.86 -37.91 12.24
N ASP A 362 -9.70 -38.53 11.41
CA ASP A 362 -9.83 -39.98 11.29
C ASP A 362 -8.52 -40.61 10.77
N ARG A 363 -7.82 -39.97 9.83
CA ARG A 363 -6.49 -40.45 9.41
C ARG A 363 -5.46 -40.33 10.52
N ALA A 364 -5.49 -39.25 11.30
CA ALA A 364 -4.57 -39.06 12.43
C ALA A 364 -4.85 -40.07 13.57
N ILE A 365 -6.12 -40.32 13.86
CA ILE A 365 -6.56 -41.21 14.95
C ILE A 365 -6.25 -42.69 14.64
N ASN A 366 -6.29 -43.05 13.35
CA ASN A 366 -6.04 -44.39 12.83
C ASN A 366 -4.59 -44.58 12.32
N SER A 367 -3.72 -43.57 12.45
CA SER A 367 -2.32 -43.69 12.02
C SER A 367 -1.58 -44.69 12.91
N ALA A 368 -0.82 -45.59 12.29
CA ALA A 368 0.06 -46.52 13.02
C ALA A 368 1.08 -45.80 13.92
N ASN A 369 1.48 -44.58 13.56
CA ASN A 369 2.44 -43.76 14.31
C ASN A 369 1.75 -42.79 15.30
N ARG A 370 0.47 -43.00 15.61
CA ARG A 370 -0.26 -42.14 16.54
C ARG A 370 0.37 -42.21 17.94
N PRO A 371 0.63 -41.05 18.59
CA PRO A 371 1.01 -41.01 20.00
C PRO A 371 -0.06 -41.66 20.87
N GLN A 372 0.34 -42.64 21.68
CA GLN A 372 -0.56 -43.33 22.59
C GLN A 372 -0.72 -42.52 23.89
N PRO A 373 -1.92 -42.49 24.47
CA PRO A 373 -2.09 -41.90 25.80
C PRO A 373 -1.26 -42.68 26.84
N PRO A 374 -0.88 -42.04 27.96
CA PRO A 374 -0.25 -42.74 29.06
C PRO A 374 -1.16 -43.88 29.56
N LYS A 375 -0.56 -45.02 29.89
CA LYS A 375 -1.29 -46.16 30.47
C LYS A 375 -1.63 -45.83 31.93
N LEU A 376 -2.91 -45.92 32.28
CA LEU A 376 -3.39 -45.61 33.65
C LEU A 376 -2.80 -46.56 34.71
N GLU A 377 -2.39 -47.76 34.33
CA GLU A 377 -1.76 -48.74 35.24
C GLU A 377 -0.39 -48.31 35.78
N ALA A 378 0.23 -47.27 35.20
CA ALA A 378 1.55 -46.77 35.60
C ALA A 378 1.49 -45.41 36.33
N ILE A 379 0.30 -44.90 36.63
CA ILE A 379 0.13 -43.68 37.42
C ILE A 379 -0.26 -44.12 38.83
N ASP A 380 0.75 -44.25 39.70
CA ASP A 380 0.51 -44.29 41.14
C ASP A 380 -0.11 -42.95 41.53
N LEU A 381 -1.45 -42.91 41.61
CA LEU A 381 -2.20 -41.79 42.17
C LEU A 381 -2.07 -41.85 43.69
N ALA A 382 -0.85 -41.71 44.20
CA ALA A 382 -0.61 -41.50 45.61
C ALA A 382 -1.02 -40.06 45.96
N ALA A 383 -2.02 -39.95 46.84
CA ALA A 383 -2.55 -38.72 47.41
C ALA A 383 -1.54 -37.98 48.29
#